data_AF-A0A9E4ZS10-F1
#
_entry.id   AF-A0A9E4ZS10-F1
#
_cell.length_a   1.000
_cell.length_b   1.000
_cell.length_c   1.000
_cell.angle_alpha   90.00
_cell.angle_beta   90.00
_cell.angle_gamma   90.00
#
_symmetry.space_group_name_H-M   'P 1'
#
loop_
_entity.id
_entity.type
_entity.pdbx_description
1 polymer ?
#
loop_
_entity_poly.entity_id
_entity_poly.type
_entity_poly.pdbx_seq_one_letter_code
_entity_poly.pdbx_strand_id
1 'polypeptide(L)'
;MEYQPALYYPGDLAVNYDYYIKRTTHESSLSIPMYATAAAIIGKHGDALELFKRALRTDTEDYYGNTRDGFHVAAAGGLWWIILHGFLGVKFKGGKAVIGRERLQGGIQVSSPLISIQ
;
A
#
# COMPACT_ATOMS: atom_id res chain seq x y z
N MET A 1 2.59 -14.47 6.49
CA MET A 1 2.52 -14.54 5.01
C MET A 1 3.76 -13.88 4.46
N GLU A 2 4.58 -14.62 3.72
CA GLU A 2 5.78 -14.06 3.08
C GLU A 2 5.35 -13.40 1.76
N TYR A 3 5.57 -12.10 1.62
CA TYR A 3 5.33 -11.39 0.35
C TYR A 3 6.38 -11.86 -0.67
N GLN A 4 5.95 -12.62 -1.66
CA GLN A 4 6.82 -13.23 -2.68
C GLN A 4 6.61 -12.57 -4.05
N PRO A 5 7.23 -11.39 -4.31
CA PRO A 5 7.12 -10.70 -5.59
C PRO A 5 7.75 -11.47 -6.77
N ALA A 6 8.45 -12.58 -6.51
CA ALA A 6 9.06 -13.45 -7.52
C ALA A 6 8.06 -14.38 -8.23
N LEU A 7 6.78 -14.41 -7.82
CA LEU A 7 5.74 -15.26 -8.41
C LEU A 7 5.10 -14.68 -9.69
N TYR A 8 5.38 -13.43 -10.04
CA TYR A 8 4.76 -12.76 -11.20
C TYR A 8 5.74 -12.69 -12.36
N TYR A 9 5.27 -12.92 -13.59
CA TYR A 9 6.05 -12.51 -14.76
C TYR A 9 6.15 -10.98 -14.81
N PRO A 10 7.25 -10.43 -15.33
CA PRO A 10 7.38 -8.98 -15.49
C PRO A 10 6.18 -8.39 -16.23
N GLY A 11 5.45 -7.46 -15.59
CA GLY A 11 4.29 -6.77 -16.18
C GLY A 11 2.92 -7.32 -15.76
N ASP A 12 2.81 -8.55 -15.25
CA ASP A 12 1.52 -9.16 -14.90
C ASP A 12 0.73 -8.34 -13.89
N LEU A 13 1.42 -7.78 -12.88
CA LEU A 13 0.77 -6.99 -11.84
C LEU A 13 0.08 -5.75 -12.42
N ALA A 14 0.66 -5.09 -13.43
CA ALA A 14 0.08 -3.91 -14.05
C ALA A 14 -1.19 -4.27 -14.85
N VAL A 15 -1.14 -5.37 -15.60
CA VAL A 15 -2.29 -5.90 -16.36
C VAL A 15 -3.43 -6.28 -15.42
N ASN A 16 -3.12 -7.03 -14.35
CA ASN A 16 -4.12 -7.44 -13.37
C ASN A 16 -4.69 -6.24 -12.62
N TYR A 17 -3.85 -5.28 -12.21
CA TYR A 17 -4.31 -4.05 -11.56
C TYR A 17 -5.33 -3.32 -12.44
N ASP A 18 -5.02 -3.09 -13.71
CA ASP A 18 -5.88 -2.35 -14.64
C ASP A 18 -7.19 -3.06 -14.96
N TYR A 19 -7.18 -4.38 -14.90
CA TYR A 19 -8.38 -5.18 -15.04
C TYR A 19 -9.27 -5.10 -13.79
N TYR A 20 -8.71 -5.34 -12.60
CA TYR A 20 -9.49 -5.52 -11.37
C TYR A 20 -9.84 -4.22 -10.64
N ILE A 21 -9.04 -3.16 -10.75
CA ILE A 21 -9.33 -1.88 -10.07
C ILE A 21 -10.69 -1.30 -10.50
N LYS A 22 -11.05 -1.49 -11.77
CA LYS A 22 -12.32 -1.01 -12.35
C LYS A 22 -13.53 -1.86 -11.95
N ARG A 23 -13.30 -3.04 -11.34
CA ARG A 23 -14.30 -4.08 -11.06
C ARG A 23 -14.45 -4.37 -9.58
N THR A 24 -13.59 -3.80 -8.74
CA THR A 24 -13.61 -4.02 -7.30
C THR A 24 -14.39 -2.91 -6.63
N THR A 25 -15.42 -3.26 -5.86
CA THR A 25 -16.26 -2.29 -5.14
C THR A 25 -15.57 -1.69 -3.92
N HIS A 26 -14.52 -2.36 -3.43
CA HIS A 26 -13.75 -1.99 -2.25
C HIS A 26 -14.59 -1.91 -0.96
N GLU A 27 -15.63 -2.74 -0.83
CA GLU A 27 -16.49 -2.79 0.37
C GLU A 27 -15.75 -3.27 1.63
N SER A 28 -14.67 -4.03 1.46
CA SER A 28 -13.78 -4.36 2.56
C SER A 28 -12.71 -3.27 2.73
N SER A 29 -12.55 -2.78 3.95
CA SER A 29 -11.53 -1.77 4.32
C SER A 29 -10.10 -2.20 4.03
N LEU A 30 -9.82 -3.50 3.97
CA LEU A 30 -8.50 -4.03 3.59
C LEU A 30 -8.20 -3.84 2.09
N SER A 31 -9.23 -3.69 1.26
CA SER A 31 -9.08 -3.65 -0.19
C SER A 31 -8.23 -2.45 -0.65
N ILE A 32 -8.60 -1.24 -0.21
CA ILE A 32 -7.95 0.00 -0.66
C ILE A 32 -6.44 0.00 -0.38
N PRO A 33 -5.94 -0.37 0.83
CA PRO A 33 -4.51 -0.44 1.07
C PRO A 33 -3.73 -1.38 0.14
N MET A 34 -4.31 -2.51 -0.24
CA MET A 34 -3.65 -3.46 -1.13
C MET A 34 -3.55 -2.93 -2.55
N TYR A 35 -4.60 -2.28 -3.05
CA TYR A 35 -4.57 -1.61 -4.35
C TYR A 35 -3.63 -0.40 -4.37
N ALA A 36 -3.56 0.39 -3.29
CA ALA A 36 -2.60 1.48 -3.16
C ALA A 36 -1.15 0.96 -3.26
N THR A 37 -0.87 -0.17 -2.59
CA THR A 37 0.45 -0.81 -2.62
C THR A 37 0.78 -1.31 -4.03
N ALA A 38 -0.16 -1.99 -4.69
CA ALA A 38 0.03 -2.46 -6.06
C ALA A 38 0.31 -1.31 -7.04
N ALA A 39 -0.49 -0.23 -6.96
CA ALA A 39 -0.30 0.98 -7.76
C ALA A 39 1.10 1.58 -7.57
N ALA A 40 1.58 1.66 -6.32
CA ALA A 40 2.93 2.15 -6.02
C ALA A 40 4.02 1.26 -6.63
N ILE A 41 3.86 -0.08 -6.57
CA ILE A 41 4.82 -1.04 -7.14
C ILE A 41 4.94 -0.90 -8.66
N ILE A 42 3.82 -0.70 -9.36
CA ILE A 42 3.79 -0.59 -10.84
C ILE A 42 4.03 0.84 -11.34
N GLY A 43 4.33 1.80 -10.46
CA GLY A 43 4.65 3.18 -10.83
C GLY A 43 3.45 4.09 -11.10
N LYS A 44 2.23 3.66 -10.76
CA LYS A 44 1.02 4.51 -10.82
C LYS A 44 0.91 5.38 -9.57
N HIS A 45 1.83 6.34 -9.45
CA HIS A 45 2.01 7.13 -8.23
C HIS A 45 0.78 7.98 -7.85
N GLY A 46 0.06 8.53 -8.84
CA GLY A 46 -1.18 9.27 -8.61
C GLY A 46 -2.26 8.40 -7.96
N ASP A 47 -2.57 7.27 -8.59
CA ASP A 47 -3.53 6.28 -8.07
C ASP A 47 -3.12 5.78 -6.68
N ALA A 48 -1.83 5.50 -6.48
CA ALA A 48 -1.30 5.06 -5.19
C ALA A 48 -1.55 6.09 -4.08
N LEU A 49 -1.31 7.38 -4.37
CA LEU A 49 -1.51 8.46 -3.42
C LEU A 49 -3.00 8.70 -3.12
N GLU A 50 -3.85 8.64 -4.13
CA GLU A 50 -5.30 8.79 -3.95
C GLU A 50 -5.87 7.66 -3.08
N LEU A 51 -5.52 6.42 -3.41
CA LEU A 51 -5.94 5.24 -2.65
C LEU A 51 -5.37 5.27 -1.22
N PHE A 52 -4.11 5.68 -1.03
CA PHE A 52 -3.53 5.87 0.29
C PHE A 52 -4.32 6.90 1.13
N LYS A 53 -4.67 8.05 0.55
CA LYS A 53 -5.50 9.06 1.22
C LYS A 53 -6.90 8.55 1.54
N ARG A 54 -7.49 7.69 0.71
CA ARG A 54 -8.76 7.00 1.03
C ARG A 54 -8.58 6.06 2.22
N ALA A 55 -7.56 5.21 2.20
CA ALA A 55 -7.27 4.32 3.32
C ALA A 55 -7.04 5.08 4.63
N LEU A 56 -6.36 6.23 4.59
CA LEU A 56 -6.08 7.06 5.77
C LEU A 56 -7.35 7.57 6.44
N ARG A 57 -8.40 7.79 5.64
CA ARG A 57 -9.68 8.36 6.07
C ARG A 57 -10.70 7.31 6.49
N THR A 58 -10.36 6.01 6.40
CA THR A 58 -11.25 4.88 6.69
C THR A 58 -12.03 5.07 7.99
N ASP A 59 -11.33 5.26 9.11
CA ASP A 59 -11.95 5.41 10.43
C ASP A 59 -12.05 6.86 10.89
N THR A 60 -11.19 7.77 10.41
CA THR A 60 -11.24 9.19 10.83
C THR A 60 -12.42 9.93 10.24
N GLU A 61 -12.96 9.45 9.12
CA GLU A 61 -14.14 10.04 8.45
C GLU A 61 -15.32 9.06 8.37
N ASP A 62 -15.27 7.94 9.10
CA ASP A 62 -16.30 6.87 9.06
C ASP A 62 -16.68 6.48 7.62
N TYR A 63 -15.66 6.24 6.78
CA TYR A 63 -15.82 6.09 5.33
C TYR A 63 -16.79 4.95 4.94
N TYR A 64 -16.85 3.90 5.75
CA TYR A 64 -17.73 2.74 5.56
C TYR A 64 -19.04 2.83 6.35
N GLY A 65 -19.25 3.88 7.16
CA GLY A 65 -20.46 4.09 7.98
C GLY A 65 -20.62 3.12 9.15
N ASN A 66 -19.54 2.43 9.52
CA ASN A 66 -19.52 1.36 10.51
C ASN A 66 -18.32 1.43 11.46
N THR A 67 -17.58 2.55 11.52
CA THR A 67 -16.47 2.72 12.49
C THR A 67 -16.96 2.62 13.94
N ARG A 68 -18.23 2.95 14.19
CA ARG A 68 -18.93 2.67 15.46
C ARG A 68 -18.83 1.21 15.89
N ASP A 69 -18.87 0.29 14.94
CA ASP A 69 -18.93 -1.15 15.21
C ASP A 69 -17.52 -1.73 15.46
N GLY A 70 -16.48 -0.94 15.16
CA GLY A 70 -15.09 -1.27 15.46
C GLY A 70 -14.12 -0.53 14.55
N PHE A 71 -12.90 -0.35 15.05
CA PHE A 71 -11.80 0.20 14.28
C PHE A 71 -11.30 -0.81 13.24
N HIS A 72 -11.04 -0.37 12.01
CA HIS A 72 -10.57 -1.24 10.94
C HIS A 72 -9.06 -1.50 11.06
N VAL A 73 -8.65 -2.29 12.05
CA VAL A 73 -7.24 -2.58 12.36
C VAL A 73 -6.46 -3.10 11.15
N ALA A 74 -7.10 -3.90 10.29
CA ALA A 74 -6.47 -4.39 9.06
C ALA A 74 -6.16 -3.25 8.06
N ALA A 75 -7.05 -2.26 7.93
CA ALA A 75 -6.81 -1.09 7.10
C ALA A 75 -5.69 -0.21 7.66
N ALA A 76 -5.66 -0.02 8.99
CA ALA A 76 -4.59 0.69 9.68
C ALA A 76 -3.21 0.02 9.52
N GLY A 77 -3.14 -1.31 9.65
CA GLY A 77 -1.93 -2.07 9.31
C GLY A 77 -1.57 -1.94 7.82
N GLY A 78 -2.58 -1.87 6.96
CA GLY A 78 -2.44 -1.59 5.54
C GLY A 78 -1.77 -0.24 5.23
N LEU A 79 -2.02 0.80 6.02
CA LEU A 79 -1.34 2.09 5.85
C LEU A 79 0.18 1.96 6.00
N TRP A 80 0.62 1.26 7.04
CA TRP A 80 2.04 0.97 7.26
C TRP A 80 2.62 0.12 6.12
N TRP A 81 1.84 -0.83 5.62
CA TRP A 81 2.24 -1.68 4.50
C TRP A 81 2.49 -0.89 3.22
N ILE A 82 1.60 0.06 2.88
CA ILE A 82 1.77 0.92 1.70
C ILE A 82 3.05 1.75 1.81
N ILE A 83 3.30 2.34 2.99
CA ILE A 83 4.49 3.17 3.24
C ILE A 83 5.76 2.35 3.03
N LEU A 84 5.87 1.19 3.68
CA LEU A 84 7.07 0.37 3.58
C LEU A 84 7.24 -0.26 2.20
N HIS A 85 6.25 -1.03 1.74
CA HIS A 85 6.41 -1.93 0.61
C HIS A 85 6.02 -1.29 -0.73
N GLY A 86 5.09 -0.34 -0.69
CA GLY A 86 4.70 0.46 -1.85
C GLY A 86 5.69 1.58 -2.11
N PHE A 87 5.67 2.58 -1.23
CA PHE A 87 6.36 3.86 -1.37
C PHE A 87 7.87 3.78 -1.16
N LEU A 88 8.33 3.25 -0.04
CA LEU A 88 9.75 3.08 0.25
C LEU A 88 10.35 1.86 -0.47
N GLY A 89 9.51 0.92 -0.92
CA GLY A 89 9.97 -0.27 -1.64
C GLY A 89 10.82 -1.21 -0.79
N VAL A 90 10.60 -1.25 0.52
CA VAL A 90 11.25 -2.16 1.47
C VAL A 90 10.95 -3.61 1.10
N LYS A 91 11.98 -4.44 1.13
CA LYS A 91 11.90 -5.89 0.95
C LYS A 91 12.74 -6.56 2.03
N PHE A 92 12.42 -7.81 2.37
CA PHE A 92 13.23 -8.60 3.28
C PHE A 92 13.99 -9.66 2.50
N LYS A 93 15.31 -9.74 2.68
CA LYS A 93 16.17 -10.76 2.05
C LYS A 93 17.13 -11.31 3.11
N GLY A 94 17.04 -12.61 3.39
CA GLY A 94 17.89 -13.27 4.39
C GLY A 94 17.80 -12.65 5.79
N GLY A 95 16.58 -12.30 6.23
CA GLY A 95 16.34 -11.68 7.54
C GLY A 95 16.72 -10.19 7.63
N LYS A 96 17.22 -9.57 6.56
CA LYS A 96 17.57 -8.15 6.52
C LYS A 96 16.59 -7.36 5.67
N ALA A 97 16.21 -6.17 6.14
CA ALA A 97 15.48 -5.21 5.32
C ALA A 97 16.43 -4.59 4.30
N VAL A 98 15.99 -4.52 3.04
CA VAL A 98 16.66 -3.83 1.94
C VAL A 98 15.68 -2.86 1.32
N ILE A 99 16.14 -1.65 1.01
CA ILE A 99 15.30 -0.60 0.42
C ILE A 99 15.52 -0.63 -1.09
N GLY A 100 14.43 -0.81 -1.83
CA GLY A 100 14.43 -0.72 -3.28
C GLY A 100 14.56 0.72 -3.75
N ARG A 101 14.36 0.94 -5.06
CA ARG A 101 14.20 2.31 -5.57
C ARG A 101 12.97 2.95 -4.92
N GLU A 102 13.14 4.13 -4.35
CA GLU A 102 12.02 4.95 -3.85
C GLU A 102 10.98 5.15 -4.96
N ARG A 103 9.70 4.97 -4.60
CA ARG A 103 8.56 5.05 -5.52
C ARG A 103 7.61 6.18 -5.15
N LEU A 104 8.05 7.11 -4.33
CA LEU A 104 7.27 8.30 -3.95
C LEU A 104 7.47 9.41 -4.98
N GLN A 105 6.37 10.03 -5.38
CA GLN A 105 6.36 11.32 -6.07
C GLN A 105 5.34 12.22 -5.35
N GLY A 106 5.62 13.53 -5.24
CA GLY A 106 4.68 14.50 -4.65
C GLY A 106 4.97 14.98 -3.23
N GLY A 107 6.22 14.90 -2.75
CA GLY A 107 6.66 15.64 -1.55
C GLY A 107 6.37 14.99 -0.20
N ILE A 108 5.99 13.71 -0.15
CA ILE A 108 5.89 12.96 1.11
C ILE A 108 7.31 12.59 1.56
N GLN A 109 7.74 13.12 2.70
CA GLN A 109 8.96 12.70 3.38
C GLN A 109 8.61 11.71 4.48
N VAL A 110 9.28 10.56 4.50
CA VAL A 110 9.15 9.57 5.57
C VAL A 110 10.46 9.53 6.33
N SER A 111 10.43 9.85 7.61
CA SER A 111 11.56 9.68 8.52
C SER A 111 11.12 8.82 9.71
N SER A 112 12.04 8.00 10.22
CA SER A 112 11.82 7.20 11.41
C SER A 112 13.05 7.28 12.30
N PRO A 113 12.91 7.59 13.60
CA PRO A 113 14.03 7.55 14.52
C PRO A 113 14.49 6.11 14.84
N LEU A 114 13.66 5.11 14.52
CA LEU A 114 13.91 3.69 14.81
C LEU A 114 14.47 2.92 13.60
N ILE A 115 14.33 3.47 12.39
CA ILE A 115 14.82 2.87 11.16
C ILE A 115 15.80 3.86 10.52
N SER A 116 17.09 3.76 10.87
CA SER A 116 18.15 4.48 10.17
C SER A 116 18.51 3.74 8.89
N ILE A 117 18.39 4.40 7.75
CA ILE A 117 18.88 3.90 6.47
C ILE A 117 20.32 4.42 6.37
N GLN A 118 21.31 3.55 6.61
CA GLN A 118 22.73 3.83 6.34
C GLN A 118 23.06 3.54 4.88
#